data_AF-D6CH00-F1
#
_entry.id   AF-D6CH00-F1
#
_cell.length_a   1.000
_cell.length_b   1.000
_cell.length_c   1.000
_cell.angle_alpha   90.00
_cell.angle_beta   90.00
_cell.angle_gamma   90.00
#
_symmetry.space_group_name_H-M   'P 1'
#
loop_
_entity.id
_entity.type
_entity.pdbx_description
1 polymer ?
#
loop_
_entity_poly.entity_id
_entity_poly.type
_entity_poly.pdbx_seq_one_letter_code
_entity_poly.pdbx_strand_id
1 'polypeptide(L)'
;MLNLAEQWGWTGNDTETHLGKLLKQMIDESDPKLPFGYIKLDEVASRAKINSPPLMTMMSALNKEGYAVSRSHIASNAIKTNCPMAVSIRIAKELQQC
;
A
#
# COMPACT_ATOMS: atom_id res chain seq x y z
N MET A 1 1.01 20.44 -2.43
CA MET A 1 2.20 20.13 -1.62
C MET A 1 3.35 19.63 -2.49
N LEU A 2 3.16 18.58 -3.31
CA LEU A 2 4.19 18.11 -4.26
C LEU A 2 4.63 19.21 -5.25
N ASN A 3 3.70 19.89 -5.93
CA ASN A 3 4.04 20.98 -6.85
C ASN A 3 4.81 22.14 -6.19
N LEU A 4 4.59 22.39 -4.88
CA LEU A 4 5.33 23.40 -4.13
C LEU A 4 6.76 22.94 -3.82
N ALA A 5 6.93 21.66 -3.46
CA ALA A 5 8.24 21.07 -3.25
C ALA A 5 9.07 21.04 -4.55
N GLU A 6 8.42 20.82 -5.70
CA GLU A 6 9.03 20.94 -7.03
C GLU A 6 9.47 22.38 -7.33
N GLN A 7 8.58 23.36 -7.11
CA GLN A 7 8.90 24.78 -7.29
C GLN A 7 10.04 25.27 -6.40
N TRP A 8 10.22 24.69 -5.21
CA TRP A 8 11.30 25.01 -4.29
C TRP A 8 12.60 24.23 -4.57
N GLY A 9 12.61 23.37 -5.59
CA GLY A 9 13.78 22.56 -5.95
C GLY A 9 14.12 21.48 -4.93
N TRP A 10 13.21 21.16 -3.99
CA TRP A 10 13.41 20.11 -2.99
C TRP A 10 13.30 18.71 -3.58
N THR A 11 12.66 18.59 -4.73
CA THR A 11 12.63 17.39 -5.57
C THR A 11 13.49 17.64 -6.81
N GLY A 12 14.81 17.72 -6.61
CA GLY A 12 15.78 18.07 -7.67
C GLY A 12 15.82 17.12 -8.87
N ASN A 13 16.39 17.61 -9.99
CA ASN A 13 16.20 17.09 -11.34
C ASN A 13 16.81 15.72 -11.69
N ASP A 14 17.72 15.14 -10.88
CA ASP A 14 18.49 13.97 -11.37
C ASP A 14 18.50 12.75 -10.43
N THR A 15 17.86 12.84 -9.27
CA THR A 15 17.60 11.67 -8.42
C THR A 15 16.20 11.79 -7.88
N GLU A 16 15.40 10.74 -7.99
CA GLU A 16 14.12 10.63 -7.28
C GLU A 16 14.38 10.79 -5.78
N THR A 17 14.39 12.03 -5.31
CA THR A 17 14.66 12.38 -3.92
C THR A 17 13.70 11.58 -3.04
N HIS A 18 14.22 11.11 -1.91
CA HIS A 18 13.42 10.35 -0.94
C HIS A 18 12.12 11.11 -0.58
N LEU A 19 12.18 12.45 -0.56
CA LEU A 19 11.04 13.34 -0.36
C LEU A 19 10.00 13.27 -1.49
N GLY A 20 10.42 13.33 -2.75
CA GLY A 20 9.48 13.23 -3.89
C GLY A 20 8.73 11.90 -3.91
N LYS A 21 9.44 10.80 -3.62
CA LYS A 21 8.83 9.45 -3.47
C LYS A 21 7.83 9.38 -2.33
N LEU A 22 8.20 9.93 -1.17
CA LEU A 22 7.33 9.97 0.00
C LEU A 22 6.05 10.79 -0.28
N LEU A 23 6.20 11.97 -0.88
CA LEU A 23 5.06 12.84 -1.21
C LEU A 23 4.11 12.18 -2.21
N LYS A 24 4.62 11.50 -3.24
CA LYS A 24 3.80 10.69 -4.16
C LYS A 24 3.04 9.60 -3.42
N GLN A 25 3.72 8.85 -2.55
CA GLN A 25 3.09 7.80 -1.74
C GLN A 25 2.01 8.36 -0.80
N MET A 26 2.22 9.53 -0.20
CA MET A 26 1.22 10.20 0.64
C MET A 26 0.00 10.67 -0.18
N ILE A 27 0.20 11.10 -1.42
CA ILE A 27 -0.89 11.46 -2.34
C ILE A 27 -1.71 10.21 -2.69
N ASP A 28 -1.06 9.12 -3.07
CA ASP A 28 -1.74 7.85 -3.36
C ASP A 28 -2.50 7.30 -2.13
N GLU A 29 -1.96 7.53 -0.93
CA GLU A 29 -2.61 7.17 0.33
C GLU A 29 -3.84 8.03 0.66
N SER A 30 -3.94 9.23 0.08
CA SER A 30 -5.02 10.19 0.36
C SER A 30 -6.28 9.97 -0.48
N ASP A 31 -6.40 8.84 -1.18
CA ASP A 31 -7.61 8.49 -1.95
C ASP A 31 -8.84 8.42 -1.02
N PRO A 32 -9.93 9.15 -1.31
CA PRO A 32 -11.16 9.13 -0.51
C PRO A 32 -11.83 7.75 -0.40
N LYS A 33 -11.51 6.81 -1.29
CA LYS A 33 -12.02 5.43 -1.22
C LYS A 33 -11.35 4.59 -0.13
N LEU A 34 -10.19 5.04 0.38
CA LEU A 34 -9.44 4.31 1.39
C LEU A 34 -9.89 4.71 2.80
N PRO A 35 -10.18 3.74 3.67
CA PRO A 35 -10.55 4.02 5.04
C PRO A 35 -9.35 4.53 5.85
N PHE A 36 -9.66 5.04 7.04
CA PHE A 36 -8.64 5.40 8.02
C PHE A 36 -7.91 4.16 8.55
N GLY A 37 -6.67 4.35 8.98
CA GLY A 37 -5.81 3.28 9.47
C GLY A 37 -5.01 2.59 8.37
N TYR A 38 -4.29 1.54 8.75
CA TYR A 38 -3.46 0.73 7.85
C TYR A 38 -3.45 -0.71 8.34
N ILE A 39 -3.18 -1.64 7.43
CA ILE A 39 -3.07 -3.07 7.72
C ILE A 39 -1.64 -3.49 7.38
N LYS A 40 -0.93 -4.05 8.36
CA LYS A 40 0.36 -4.71 8.12
C LYS A 40 0.10 -6.07 7.48
N LEU A 41 0.85 -6.43 6.45
CA LEU A 41 0.70 -7.74 5.81
C LEU A 41 1.08 -8.88 6.76
N ASP A 42 1.98 -8.65 7.71
CA ASP A 42 2.32 -9.62 8.75
C ASP A 42 1.12 -10.01 9.63
N GLU A 43 0.19 -9.07 9.89
CA GLU A 43 -1.05 -9.37 10.62
C GLU A 43 -1.98 -10.25 9.79
N VAL A 44 -2.10 -9.98 8.49
CA VAL A 44 -2.91 -10.79 7.57
C VAL A 44 -2.32 -12.20 7.48
N ALA A 45 -1.01 -12.31 7.31
CA ALA A 45 -0.28 -13.57 7.21
C ALA A 45 -0.40 -14.41 8.49
N SER A 46 -0.21 -13.78 9.65
CA SER A 46 -0.38 -14.40 10.97
C SER A 46 -1.79 -14.95 11.15
N ARG A 47 -2.83 -14.16 10.84
CA ARG A 47 -4.23 -14.60 10.94
C ARG A 47 -4.59 -15.67 9.91
N ALA A 48 -3.97 -15.62 8.74
CA ALA A 48 -4.14 -16.62 7.70
C ALA A 48 -3.35 -17.92 7.97
N LYS A 49 -2.40 -17.90 8.93
CA LYS A 49 -1.45 -18.99 9.22
C LYS A 49 -0.58 -19.36 8.00
N ILE A 50 -0.12 -18.34 7.27
CA ILE A 50 0.71 -18.47 6.07
C ILE A 50 1.96 -17.61 6.17
N ASN A 51 2.90 -17.79 5.24
CA ASN A 51 4.02 -16.86 5.08
C ASN A 51 3.51 -15.54 4.50
N SER A 52 4.14 -14.41 4.87
CA SER A 52 3.73 -13.10 4.36
C SER A 52 3.85 -13.06 2.83
N PRO A 53 2.75 -12.81 2.10
CA PRO A 53 2.82 -12.64 0.66
C PRO A 53 3.59 -11.35 0.33
N PRO A 54 4.23 -11.26 -0.85
CA PRO A 54 4.86 -10.02 -1.30
C PRO A 54 3.83 -8.89 -1.43
N LEU A 55 4.19 -7.69 -0.98
CA LEU A 55 3.27 -6.54 -0.92
C LEU A 55 2.65 -6.19 -2.27
N MET A 56 3.45 -6.18 -3.34
CA MET A 56 2.95 -5.90 -4.69
C MET A 56 1.97 -6.97 -5.19
N THR A 57 2.18 -8.24 -4.84
CA THR A 57 1.29 -9.34 -5.23
C THR A 57 -0.05 -9.20 -4.53
N MET A 58 -0.03 -8.91 -3.21
CA MET A 58 -1.26 -8.68 -2.45
C MET A 58 -2.04 -7.47 -2.97
N MET A 59 -1.36 -6.35 -3.22
CA MET A 59 -1.99 -5.16 -3.79
C MET A 59 -2.59 -5.43 -5.17
N SER A 60 -1.89 -6.18 -6.03
CA SER A 60 -2.39 -6.53 -7.36
C SER A 60 -3.64 -7.40 -7.29
N ALA A 61 -3.68 -8.37 -6.36
CA ALA A 61 -4.85 -9.22 -6.14
C ALA A 61 -6.05 -8.44 -5.62
N LEU A 62 -5.83 -7.53 -4.65
CA LEU A 62 -6.88 -6.66 -4.12
C LEU A 62 -7.46 -5.74 -5.21
N ASN A 63 -6.60 -5.12 -6.03
CA ASN A 63 -7.05 -4.31 -7.17
C ASN A 63 -7.82 -5.14 -8.20
N LYS A 64 -7.40 -6.39 -8.46
CA LYS A 64 -8.08 -7.31 -9.39
C LYS A 64 -9.48 -7.71 -8.89
N GLU A 65 -9.67 -7.85 -7.59
CA GLU A 65 -10.99 -8.06 -6.98
C GLU A 65 -11.84 -6.77 -6.88
N GLY A 66 -11.30 -5.62 -7.30
CA GLY A 66 -12.03 -4.34 -7.34
C GLY A 66 -11.94 -3.53 -6.04
N TYR A 67 -11.10 -3.93 -5.09
CA TYR A 67 -10.85 -3.15 -3.87
C TYR A 67 -9.86 -2.03 -4.13
N ALA A 68 -10.10 -0.87 -3.51
CA ALA A 68 -9.10 0.19 -3.47
C ALA A 68 -7.96 -0.24 -2.55
N VAL A 69 -6.72 -0.12 -3.03
CA VAL A 69 -5.54 -0.40 -2.22
C VAL A 69 -4.41 0.56 -2.56
N SER A 70 -3.72 1.04 -1.52
CA SER A 70 -2.48 1.80 -1.66
C SER A 70 -1.46 1.35 -0.62
N ARG A 71 -0.20 1.73 -0.83
CA ARG A 71 0.87 1.48 0.13
C ARG A 71 0.84 2.53 1.23
N SER A 72 0.97 2.11 2.49
CA SER A 72 1.03 3.06 3.59
C SER A 72 2.45 3.62 3.79
N HIS A 73 2.57 4.94 3.92
CA HIS A 73 3.86 5.59 4.26
C HIS A 73 4.31 5.30 5.70
N ILE A 74 3.42 4.83 6.56
CA ILE A 74 3.69 4.55 7.98
C ILE A 74 4.63 3.35 8.18
N ALA A 75 4.53 2.33 7.33
CA ALA A 75 5.38 1.14 7.41
C ALA A 75 5.60 0.49 6.04
N SER A 76 6.79 -0.05 5.82
CA SER A 76 7.21 -0.63 4.53
C SER A 76 6.36 -1.83 4.08
N ASN A 77 5.83 -2.61 5.03
CA ASN A 77 4.98 -3.78 4.81
C ASN A 77 3.50 -3.52 5.14
N ALA A 78 3.04 -2.27 5.01
CA ALA A 78 1.66 -1.89 5.30
C ALA A 78 0.92 -1.38 4.05
N ILE A 79 -0.37 -1.72 4.00
CA ILE A 79 -1.29 -1.28 2.96
C ILE A 79 -2.50 -0.59 3.59
N LYS A 80 -3.09 0.35 2.86
CA LYS A 80 -4.46 0.81 3.11
C LYS A 80 -5.38 0.14 2.12
N THR A 81 -6.51 -0.37 2.59
CA THR A 81 -7.51 -0.96 1.71
C THR A 81 -8.89 -0.85 2.32
N ASN A 82 -9.92 -0.73 1.47
CA ASN A 82 -11.32 -0.87 1.85
C ASN A 82 -11.76 -2.35 1.93
N CYS A 83 -10.85 -3.29 1.66
CA CYS A 83 -11.12 -4.72 1.75
C CYS A 83 -11.27 -5.16 3.23
N PRO A 84 -12.37 -5.84 3.59
CA PRO A 84 -12.52 -6.43 4.92
C PRO A 84 -11.41 -7.44 5.24
N MET A 85 -11.01 -7.51 6.52
CA MET A 85 -9.94 -8.42 6.97
C MET A 85 -10.17 -9.89 6.58
N ALA A 86 -11.41 -10.37 6.68
CA ALA A 86 -11.76 -11.75 6.30
C ALA A 86 -11.48 -12.04 4.82
N VAL A 87 -11.76 -11.06 3.94
CA VAL A 87 -11.50 -11.17 2.49
C VAL A 87 -10.01 -11.06 2.21
N SER A 88 -9.29 -10.15 2.89
CA SER A 88 -7.83 -10.06 2.79
C SER A 88 -7.13 -11.37 3.18
N ILE A 89 -7.61 -12.05 4.22
CA ILE A 89 -7.11 -13.38 4.63
C ILE A 89 -7.37 -14.43 3.54
N ARG A 90 -8.55 -14.43 2.91
CA ARG A 90 -8.90 -15.36 1.82
C ARG A 90 -7.95 -15.16 0.63
N ILE A 91 -7.82 -13.94 0.15
CA ILE A 91 -6.93 -13.59 -0.97
C ILE A 91 -5.49 -13.99 -0.67
N ALA A 92 -5.00 -13.69 0.53
CA ALA A 92 -3.64 -14.03 0.92
C ALA A 92 -3.39 -15.55 0.90
N LYS A 93 -4.38 -16.37 1.26
CA LYS A 93 -4.29 -17.84 1.16
C LYS A 93 -4.28 -18.33 -0.28
N GLU A 94 -5.11 -17.75 -1.14
CA GLU A 94 -5.16 -18.11 -2.57
C GLU A 94 -3.83 -17.81 -3.28
N LEU A 95 -3.19 -16.68 -2.92
CA LEU A 95 -1.88 -16.30 -3.44
C LEU A 95 -0.73 -17.25 -3.05
N GLN A 96 -0.90 -18.05 -1.99
CA GLN A 96 0.10 -19.03 -1.56
C GLN A 96 -0.10 -20.41 -2.20
N GLN A 97 -1.26 -20.64 -2.81
CA GLN A 97 -1.62 -21.92 -3.46
C GLN A 97 -1.32 -21.89 -4.98
N CYS A 98 -0.87 -20.76 -5.50
CA CYS A 98 -0.28 -20.61 -6.84
C CYS A 98 1.24 -20.75 -6.76
#